data_AF-A0A094AL51-F1
#
_entry.id   AF-A0A094AL51-F1
#
_cell.length_a   1.000
_cell.length_b   1.000
_cell.length_c   1.000
_cell.angle_alpha   90.00
_cell.angle_beta   90.00
_cell.angle_gamma   90.00
#
_symmetry.space_group_name_H-M   'P 1'
#
loop_
_entity.id
_entity.type
_entity.pdbx_description
1 polymer ?
#
loop_
_entity_poly.entity_id
_entity_poly.type
_entity_poly.pdbx_seq_one_letter_code
_entity_poly.pdbx_strand_id
1 'polypeptide(L)'
;MALQVLISGGQLHMKISCDASNSQPGSPQFIITVIGFCKEHLERFDETIVRLLVYKCIEDLIPTAFQYEGDIQPEIIQPALDQINSLQQDPDLPENLQKILDELRCFYEGGANRDQRGDAAYS
;
A
#
# COMPACT_ATOMS: atom_id res chain seq x y z
N MET A 1 9.21 -2.01 -10.25
CA MET A 1 8.15 -1.00 -10.46
C MET A 1 8.82 0.24 -11.01
N ALA A 2 8.23 0.90 -12.01
CA ALA A 2 8.68 2.20 -12.49
C ALA A 2 7.55 3.22 -12.34
N LEU A 3 7.90 4.40 -11.82
CA LEU A 3 7.00 5.54 -11.70
C LEU A 3 7.34 6.54 -12.82
N GLN A 4 6.39 6.78 -13.71
CA GLN A 4 6.46 7.87 -14.68
C GLN A 4 5.58 9.01 -14.20
N VAL A 5 6.16 10.19 -14.11
CA VAL A 5 5.47 11.40 -13.69
C VAL A 5 5.45 12.37 -14.87
N LEU A 6 4.26 12.82 -15.25
CA LEU A 6 4.05 13.83 -16.26
C LEU A 6 3.40 15.05 -15.60
N ILE A 7 4.01 16.23 -15.77
CA ILE A 7 3.39 17.49 -15.35
C ILE A 7 2.73 18.11 -16.59
N SER A 8 1.41 18.25 -16.58
CA SER A 8 0.65 18.88 -17.66
C SER A 8 -0.41 19.80 -17.06
N GLY A 9 -0.51 21.05 -17.54
CA GLY A 9 -1.55 21.99 -17.10
C GLY A 9 -1.54 22.34 -15.61
N GLY A 10 -0.40 22.19 -14.91
CA GLY A 10 -0.29 22.37 -13.46
C GLY A 10 -0.73 21.16 -12.64
N GLN A 11 -1.06 20.04 -13.29
CA GLN A 11 -1.45 18.79 -12.63
C GLN A 11 -0.34 17.75 -12.77
N LEU A 12 -0.11 16.99 -11.68
CA LEU A 12 0.77 15.83 -11.65
C LEU A 12 -0.02 14.60 -12.11
N HIS A 13 0.36 14.02 -13.24
CA HIS A 13 -0.14 12.74 -13.70
C HIS A 13 0.89 11.66 -13.39
N MET A 14 0.49 10.66 -12.63
CA MET A 14 1.32 9.51 -12.31
C MET A 14 0.88 8.30 -13.10
N LYS A 15 1.83 7.67 -13.78
CA LYS A 15 1.66 6.37 -14.42
C LYS A 15 2.67 5.42 -13.83
N ILE A 16 2.18 4.31 -13.29
CA ILE A 16 3.02 3.30 -12.68
C ILE A 16 3.03 2.08 -13.58
N SER A 17 4.23 1.62 -13.95
CA SER A 17 4.40 0.32 -14.56
C SER A 17 4.93 -0.65 -13.52
N CYS A 18 4.05 -1.53 -13.06
CA CYS A 18 4.45 -2.71 -12.32
C CYS A 18 4.80 -3.80 -13.33
N ASP A 19 6.09 -4.14 -13.48
CA ASP A 19 6.53 -5.36 -14.18
C ASP A 19 6.16 -6.65 -13.43
N ALA A 20 5.51 -6.54 -12.26
CA ALA A 20 4.92 -7.68 -11.56
C ALA A 20 3.82 -8.25 -12.46
N SER A 21 4.20 -9.24 -13.25
CA SER A 21 3.48 -9.67 -14.46
C SER A 21 2.12 -10.32 -14.19
N ASN A 22 1.60 -10.29 -12.95
CA ASN A 22 0.38 -10.96 -12.53
C ASN A 22 -0.36 -10.33 -11.32
N SER A 23 0.09 -9.19 -10.73
CA SER A 23 -0.61 -8.63 -9.57
C SER A 23 -1.70 -7.65 -10.00
N GLN A 24 -2.96 -8.04 -9.75
CA GLN A 24 -4.12 -7.19 -9.97
C GLN A 24 -4.02 -5.92 -9.09
N PRO A 25 -4.40 -4.73 -9.60
CA PRO A 25 -4.50 -3.54 -8.77
C PRO A 25 -5.31 -3.81 -7.51
N GLY A 26 -4.81 -3.34 -6.37
CA GLY A 26 -5.41 -3.58 -5.06
C GLY A 26 -5.10 -4.93 -4.42
N SER A 27 -4.51 -5.89 -5.14
CA SER A 27 -4.13 -7.17 -4.53
C SER A 27 -3.10 -6.98 -3.41
N PRO A 28 -3.03 -7.88 -2.41
CA PRO A 28 -2.04 -7.79 -1.34
C PRO A 28 -0.59 -7.66 -1.85
N GLN A 29 -0.23 -8.41 -2.90
CA GLN A 29 1.08 -8.32 -3.53
C GLN A 29 1.32 -6.97 -4.22
N PHE A 30 0.28 -6.41 -4.84
CA PHE A 30 0.35 -5.07 -5.42
C PHE A 30 0.63 -4.03 -4.32
N ILE A 31 -0.13 -4.08 -3.21
CA ILE A 31 0.02 -3.14 -2.09
C ILE A 31 1.38 -3.26 -1.42
N ILE A 32 1.86 -4.48 -1.16
CA ILE A 32 3.22 -4.72 -0.64
C ILE A 32 4.27 -4.10 -1.57
N THR A 33 4.11 -4.27 -2.89
CA THR A 33 5.06 -3.72 -3.86
C THR A 33 5.03 -2.18 -3.84
N VAL A 34 3.83 -1.57 -3.75
CA VAL A 34 3.68 -0.11 -3.68
C VAL A 34 4.31 0.45 -2.41
N ILE A 35 4.03 -0.14 -1.25
CA ILE A 35 4.57 0.33 0.03
C ILE A 35 6.09 0.14 0.06
N GLY A 36 6.59 -1.01 -0.39
CA GLY A 36 8.03 -1.26 -0.49
C GLY A 36 8.74 -0.24 -1.39
N PHE A 37 8.15 0.08 -2.54
CA PHE A 37 8.67 1.11 -3.44
C PHE A 37 8.70 2.50 -2.79
N CYS A 38 7.60 2.88 -2.12
CA CYS A 38 7.48 4.15 -1.40
C CYS A 38 8.56 4.28 -0.32
N LYS A 39 8.73 3.23 0.49
CA LYS A 39 9.73 3.17 1.55
C LYS A 39 11.15 3.30 1.00
N GLU A 40 11.50 2.50 -0.02
CA GLU A 40 12.85 2.56 -0.62
C GLU A 40 13.18 3.98 -1.11
N HIS A 41 12.21 4.70 -1.67
CA HIS A 41 12.42 6.06 -2.14
C HIS A 41 12.57 7.07 -1.00
N LEU A 42 11.78 6.94 0.07
CA LEU A 42 11.92 7.79 1.27
C LEU A 42 13.27 7.58 1.97
N GLU A 43 13.75 6.33 2.04
CA GLU A 43 15.05 6.01 2.66
C GLU A 43 16.24 6.46 1.81
N ARG A 44 16.10 6.42 0.48
CA ARG A 44 17.20 6.67 -0.45
C ARG A 44 17.34 8.13 -0.87
N PHE A 45 16.25 8.89 -0.88
CA PHE A 45 16.23 10.26 -1.37
C PHE A 45 15.57 11.19 -0.36
N ASP A 46 16.34 12.15 0.16
CA ASP A 46 15.84 13.21 1.03
C ASP A 46 15.41 14.46 0.24
N GLU A 47 14.82 14.26 -0.95
CA GLU A 47 14.36 15.33 -1.80
C GLU A 47 12.86 15.58 -1.58
N THR A 48 12.46 16.84 -1.34
CA THR A 48 11.05 17.22 -1.14
C THR A 48 10.16 16.76 -2.30
N ILE A 49 10.66 16.81 -3.53
CA ILE A 49 9.94 16.33 -4.71
C ILE A 49 9.69 14.83 -4.60
N VAL A 50 10.69 14.03 -4.21
CA VAL A 50 10.53 12.58 -4.06
C VAL A 50 9.52 12.24 -2.97
N ARG A 51 9.57 12.92 -1.82
CA ARG A 51 8.55 12.75 -0.75
C ARG A 51 7.14 13.06 -1.26
N LEU A 52 6.97 14.17 -1.98
CA LEU A 52 5.68 14.56 -2.55
C LEU A 52 5.17 13.52 -3.55
N LEU A 53 6.08 12.94 -4.35
CA LEU A 53 5.73 11.86 -5.27
C LEU A 53 5.32 10.59 -4.54
N VAL A 54 6.05 10.19 -3.50
CA VAL A 54 5.72 9.02 -2.67
C VAL A 54 4.36 9.20 -2.00
N TYR A 55 4.13 10.37 -1.40
CA TYR A 55 2.87 10.69 -0.73
C TYR A 55 1.68 10.62 -1.69
N LYS A 56 1.88 11.10 -2.92
CA LYS A 56 0.85 11.00 -3.96
C LYS A 56 0.61 9.55 -4.42
N CYS A 57 1.66 8.74 -4.52
CA CYS A 57 1.52 7.30 -4.79
C CYS A 57 0.68 6.59 -3.70
N ILE A 58 0.91 6.91 -2.43
CA ILE A 58 0.13 6.34 -1.32
C ILE A 58 -1.34 6.74 -1.44
N GLU A 59 -1.60 8.04 -1.63
CA GLU A 59 -2.95 8.58 -1.75
C GLU A 59 -3.74 7.98 -2.92
N ASP A 60 -3.11 7.81 -4.08
CA ASP A 60 -3.80 7.37 -5.29
C ASP A 60 -3.94 5.84 -5.39
N LEU A 61 -3.00 5.07 -4.82
CA LEU A 61 -2.92 3.63 -5.05
C LEU A 61 -3.40 2.78 -3.87
N ILE A 62 -3.15 3.19 -2.63
CA ILE A 62 -3.57 2.40 -1.48
C ILE A 62 -5.08 2.18 -1.45
N PRO A 63 -5.93 3.16 -1.81
CA PRO A 63 -7.38 2.95 -1.84
C PRO A 63 -7.84 1.85 -2.81
N THR A 64 -7.03 1.46 -3.80
CA THR A 64 -7.36 0.33 -4.69
C THR A 64 -7.47 -0.99 -3.94
N ALA A 65 -6.83 -1.13 -2.77
CA ALA A 65 -6.94 -2.31 -1.90
C ALA A 65 -8.38 -2.61 -1.49
N PHE A 66 -9.17 -1.56 -1.23
CA PHE A 66 -10.56 -1.71 -0.79
C PHE A 66 -11.52 -2.12 -1.92
N GLN A 67 -11.06 -2.06 -3.17
CA GLN A 67 -11.81 -2.48 -4.36
C GLN A 67 -11.38 -3.86 -4.84
N TYR A 68 -10.41 -4.50 -4.17
CA TYR A 68 -9.93 -5.81 -4.55
C TYR A 68 -10.95 -6.88 -4.14
N GLU A 69 -11.51 -7.57 -5.13
CA GLU A 69 -12.52 -8.63 -4.95
C GLU A 69 -11.92 -10.05 -4.88
N GLY A 70 -10.60 -10.18 -5.07
CA GLY A 70 -9.94 -11.48 -5.02
C GLY A 70 -9.67 -11.94 -3.58
N ASP A 71 -9.34 -13.23 -3.45
CA ASP A 71 -8.97 -13.77 -2.15
C ASP A 71 -7.64 -13.19 -1.67
N ILE A 72 -7.58 -12.92 -0.37
CA ILE A 72 -6.40 -12.46 0.34
C ILE A 72 -5.83 -13.67 1.07
N GLN A 73 -4.66 -14.15 0.62
CA GLN A 73 -4.00 -15.28 1.28
C GLN A 73 -3.45 -14.85 2.64
N PRO A 74 -3.72 -15.60 3.73
CA PRO A 74 -3.23 -15.28 5.08
C PRO A 74 -1.72 -15.09 5.17
N GLU A 75 -0.96 -15.86 4.39
CA GLU A 75 0.51 -15.81 4.29
C GLU A 75 1.05 -14.43 3.87
N ILE A 76 0.22 -13.64 3.19
CA ILE A 76 0.59 -12.34 2.61
C ILE A 76 0.11 -11.18 3.51
N ILE A 77 -0.82 -11.46 4.43
CA ILE A 77 -1.34 -10.47 5.36
C ILE A 77 -0.22 -9.94 6.28
N GLN A 78 0.55 -10.84 6.91
CA GLN A 78 1.62 -10.42 7.82
C GLN A 78 2.70 -9.57 7.12
N PRO A 79 3.24 -9.99 5.95
CA PRO A 79 4.13 -9.13 5.16
C PRO A 79 3.53 -7.77 4.80
N ALA A 80 2.24 -7.68 4.48
CA ALA A 80 1.58 -6.42 4.21
C ALA A 80 1.52 -5.52 5.45
N LEU A 81 1.15 -6.09 6.61
CA LEU A 81 1.09 -5.36 7.88
C LEU A 81 2.46 -4.83 8.31
N ASP A 82 3.51 -5.64 8.18
CA ASP A 82 4.88 -5.22 8.50
C ASP A 82 5.33 -4.02 7.65
N GLN A 83 5.01 -4.05 6.35
CA GLN A 83 5.31 -2.96 5.44
C GLN A 83 4.51 -1.68 5.78
N ILE A 84 3.22 -1.82 6.09
CA ILE A 84 2.36 -0.69 6.51
C ILE A 84 2.92 -0.04 7.78
N ASN A 85 3.18 -0.85 8.81
CA ASN A 85 3.69 -0.37 10.09
C ASN A 85 5.06 0.31 9.91
N SER A 86 5.93 -0.25 9.07
CA SER A 86 7.22 0.36 8.77
C SER A 86 7.09 1.71 8.09
N LEU A 87 6.14 1.88 7.16
CA LEU A 87 5.93 3.16 6.47
C LEU A 87 5.34 4.22 7.41
N GLN A 88 4.49 3.82 8.36
CA GLN A 88 3.94 4.72 9.39
C GLN A 88 4.98 5.27 10.36
N GLN A 89 6.20 4.71 10.39
CA GLN A 89 7.30 5.25 11.21
C GLN A 89 8.00 6.46 10.58
N ASP A 90 7.66 6.85 9.34
CA ASP A 90 8.22 8.08 8.72
C ASP A 90 7.75 9.32 9.51
N PRO A 91 8.67 10.12 10.07
CA PRO A 91 8.31 11.24 10.96
C PRO A 91 7.63 12.40 10.21
N ASP A 92 7.83 12.48 8.89
CA ASP A 92 7.27 13.52 8.04
C ASP A 92 5.93 13.10 7.39
N LEU A 93 5.43 11.90 7.73
CA LEU A 93 4.23 11.35 7.12
C LEU A 93 2.99 12.20 7.47
N PRO A 94 2.30 12.79 6.48
CA PRO A 94 1.12 13.60 6.70
C PRO A 94 -0.03 12.84 7.37
N GLU A 95 -0.83 13.53 8.18
CA GLU A 95 -1.96 12.94 8.93
C GLU A 95 -2.99 12.24 8.02
N ASN A 96 -3.25 12.79 6.82
CA ASN A 96 -4.16 12.16 5.86
C ASN A 96 -3.63 10.81 5.37
N LEU A 97 -2.32 10.68 5.17
CA LEU A 97 -1.71 9.41 4.77
C LEU A 97 -1.65 8.42 5.94
N GLN A 98 -1.42 8.90 7.17
CA GLN A 98 -1.51 8.07 8.36
C GLN A 98 -2.90 7.40 8.46
N LYS A 99 -3.98 8.17 8.22
CA LYS A 99 -5.36 7.64 8.20
C LYS A 99 -5.57 6.57 7.13
N ILE A 100 -5.09 6.81 5.91
CA ILE A 100 -5.19 5.83 4.81
C ILE A 100 -4.46 4.53 5.18
N LEU A 101 -3.27 4.63 5.78
CA LEU A 101 -2.50 3.45 6.21
C LEU A 101 -3.15 2.74 7.41
N ASP A 102 -3.77 3.47 8.34
CA ASP A 102 -4.52 2.86 9.45
C ASP A 102 -5.77 2.13 8.96
N GLU A 103 -6.51 2.70 8.01
CA GLU A 103 -7.65 2.03 7.37
C GLU A 103 -7.22 0.76 6.62
N LEU A 104 -6.09 0.84 5.90
CA LEU A 104 -5.51 -0.31 5.22
C LEU A 104 -5.07 -1.41 6.22
N ARG A 105 -4.45 -1.02 7.35
CA ARG A 105 -4.07 -1.96 8.42
C ARG A 105 -5.30 -2.67 8.97
N CYS A 106 -6.35 -1.91 9.33
CA CYS A 106 -7.61 -2.44 9.82
C CYS A 106 -8.25 -3.41 8.81
N PHE A 107 -8.16 -3.12 7.51
CA PHE A 107 -8.67 -3.99 6.46
C PHE A 107 -7.97 -5.36 6.45
N TYR A 108 -6.63 -5.37 6.52
CA TYR A 108 -5.86 -6.61 6.56
C TYR A 108 -6.02 -7.38 7.87
N GLU A 109 -6.07 -6.71 9.01
CA GLU A 109 -6.36 -7.33 10.32
C GLU A 109 -7.77 -7.92 10.36
N GLY A 110 -8.76 -7.20 9.81
CA GLY A 110 -10.14 -7.68 9.68
C GLY A 110 -10.27 -8.90 8.75
N GLY A 111 -9.45 -8.98 7.70
CA GLY A 111 -9.32 -10.15 6.84
C GLY A 111 -8.71 -11.35 7.57
N ALA A 112 -7.63 -11.16 8.32
CA ALA A 112 -6.99 -12.22 9.11
C ALA A 112 -7.93 -12.86 10.14
N ASN A 113 -8.83 -12.07 10.72
CA ASN A 113 -9.80 -12.52 11.72
C ASN A 113 -11.00 -13.28 11.11
N ARG A 114 -11.20 -13.26 9.79
CA ARG A 114 -12.29 -14.01 9.13
C ARG A 114 -12.00 -15.51 9.03
N ASP A 115 -10.73 -15.91 8.91
CA ASP A 115 -10.34 -17.34 8.84
C ASP A 115 -10.28 -18.01 10.22
N GLN A 116 -10.03 -17.27 11.30
CA GLN A 116 -10.00 -17.84 12.66
C GLN A 116 -11.38 -18.24 13.20
N ARG A 117 -12.47 -17.89 12.50
CA ARG A 117 -13.83 -18.29 12.88
C ARG A 117 -14.28 -19.61 12.22
N GLY A 118 -13.39 -20.30 11.51
CA GLY A 118 -13.67 -21.58 10.85
C GLY A 118 -13.50 -22.83 11.73
N ASP A 119 -12.70 -22.77 12.80
CA ASP A 119 -12.26 -23.99 13.53
C ASP A 119 -12.70 -24.07 15.01
N ALA A 120 -13.67 -23.26 15.46
CA ALA A 120 -14.13 -23.27 16.85
C ALA A 120 -15.60 -23.71 17.00
N ALA A 121 -16.05 -24.68 16.22
CA ALA A 121 -17.41 -25.21 16.32
C ALA A 121 -17.49 -26.72 16.14
N TYR A 122 -16.73 -27.52 16.89
CA TYR A 122 -17.14 -28.86 17.34
C TYR A 122 -16.26 -29.31 18.51
N SER A 123 -16.75 -29.14 19.73
CA SER A 123 -16.54 -30.12 20.82
C SER A 123 -17.63 -29.99 21.87
#